data_AF-A0A1V6IN63-F1
#
_entry.id   AF-A0A1V6IN63-F1
#
_cell.length_a   1.000
_cell.length_b   1.000
_cell.length_c   1.000
_cell.angle_alpha   90.00
_cell.angle_beta   90.00
_cell.angle_gamma   90.00
#
_symmetry.space_group_name_H-M   'P 1'
#
loop_
_entity.id
_entity.type
_entity.pdbx_description
1 polymer ?
#
loop_
_entity_poly.entity_id
_entity_poly.type
_entity_poly.pdbx_seq_one_letter_code
_entity_poly.pdbx_strand_id
1 'polypeptide(L)'
;MLSDRLCQEADFMGHNKKGFTLIELLIAITILAIIVALSADTFRVVLKQAGQEAGIVSTQIDNLIGLNMLSDDIEHAGYGLPESFKSAISYSEATTSPASTYNSAPSNVPKAFAVGNNTGYNGSDYLVIRSTMIGTNNACTKWTYITNEQKPVPKSWGATNKDLNNGNRVIVIKPAKDIYSKNELIVDSDGNFFTSFSSTAFPADFSPQNPSEKYIIYGVDANTDLRMPFNRADYYINRPTSGMPSRCAPNTGILYKTTINQSGGGSNYLQVFDCVADMQVIFGLDNNEDGVLDTYSDDITSLSAVNIKKRVKEVRVYILTHEGNKDNDYTYPSGTITIGEFDKGHDFNLTSTIGSGWQNYKWKQRILVLKPKDL
;
A
#
# COMPACT_ATOMS: atom_id res chain seq x y z
N MET A 1 6.84 -83.16 21.44
CA MET A 1 8.13 -82.87 22.10
C MET A 1 8.49 -81.41 21.81
N LEU A 2 7.83 -80.44 22.48
CA LEU A 2 8.17 -79.00 22.47
C LEU A 2 7.22 -78.19 23.39
N SER A 3 6.67 -78.81 24.43
CA SER A 3 5.82 -78.15 25.44
C SER A 3 6.55 -77.88 26.77
N ASP A 4 7.86 -78.12 26.82
CA ASP A 4 8.68 -78.03 28.04
C ASP A 4 9.67 -76.86 28.06
N ARG A 5 9.52 -75.87 27.16
CA ARG A 5 10.42 -74.69 27.13
C ARG A 5 9.77 -73.37 27.55
N LEU A 6 8.59 -73.40 28.15
CA LEU A 6 7.91 -72.20 28.65
C LEU A 6 7.86 -72.08 30.18
N CYS A 7 8.49 -73.00 30.92
CA CYS A 7 8.47 -73.01 32.39
C CYS A 7 9.84 -72.79 33.04
N GLN A 8 10.71 -71.96 32.46
CA GLN A 8 12.02 -71.70 33.08
C GLN A 8 12.54 -70.26 32.95
N GLU A 9 11.67 -69.26 32.96
CA GLU A 9 12.06 -67.86 33.30
C GLU A 9 10.95 -67.13 34.08
N ALA A 10 10.19 -67.86 34.91
CA ALA A 10 9.25 -67.28 35.88
C ALA A 10 9.82 -67.25 37.31
N ASP A 11 11.15 -67.17 37.44
CA ASP A 11 11.82 -67.18 38.75
C ASP A 11 12.84 -66.04 38.92
N PHE A 12 12.41 -64.82 38.54
CA PHE A 12 13.02 -63.60 39.07
C PHE A 12 11.99 -62.48 39.24
N MET A 13 10.91 -62.78 39.94
CA MET A 13 10.12 -61.74 40.58
C MET A 13 9.79 -62.22 41.98
N GLY A 14 10.80 -62.16 42.84
CA GLY A 14 10.58 -62.08 44.27
C GLY A 14 9.59 -60.94 44.52
N HIS A 15 8.33 -61.30 44.76
CA HIS A 15 7.27 -60.37 45.13
C HIS A 15 7.63 -59.78 46.50
N ASN A 16 8.44 -58.72 46.48
CA ASN A 16 8.48 -57.74 47.56
C ASN A 16 7.11 -57.06 47.58
N LYS A 17 6.13 -57.66 48.26
CA LYS A 17 4.90 -56.98 48.69
C LYS A 17 5.26 -55.99 49.80
N LYS A 18 6.04 -54.96 49.49
CA LYS A 18 6.15 -53.79 50.35
C LYS A 18 4.92 -52.94 50.07
N GLY A 19 3.97 -52.91 51.01
CA GLY A 19 2.88 -51.94 50.97
C GLY A 19 3.48 -50.54 51.04
N PHE A 20 3.06 -49.64 50.13
CA PHE A 20 3.45 -48.24 50.19
C PHE A 20 3.02 -47.66 51.52
N THR A 21 3.98 -47.10 52.26
CA THR A 21 3.67 -46.42 53.51
C THR A 21 2.95 -45.11 53.21
N LEU A 22 1.99 -44.72 54.04
CA LEU A 22 1.20 -43.49 53.87
C LEU A 22 2.11 -42.24 53.82
N ILE A 23 3.27 -42.31 54.48
CA ILE A 23 4.31 -41.28 54.47
C ILE A 23 5.05 -41.20 53.12
N GLU A 24 5.35 -42.32 52.45
CA GLU A 24 5.95 -42.33 51.10
C GLU A 24 5.01 -41.70 50.07
N LEU A 25 3.72 -42.01 50.13
CA LEU A 25 2.73 -41.43 49.24
C LEU A 25 2.61 -39.91 49.44
N LEU A 26 2.66 -39.46 50.70
CA LEU A 26 2.62 -38.04 51.04
C LEU A 26 3.88 -37.32 50.52
N ILE A 27 5.07 -37.88 50.77
CA ILE A 27 6.33 -37.32 50.26
C ILE A 27 6.34 -37.25 48.74
N ALA A 28 5.88 -38.30 48.04
CA ALA A 28 5.83 -38.34 46.59
C ALA A 28 4.88 -37.27 46.01
N ILE A 29 3.68 -37.11 46.57
CA ILE A 29 2.72 -36.09 46.14
C ILE A 29 3.26 -34.68 46.43
N THR A 30 3.91 -34.47 47.58
CA THR A 30 4.52 -33.18 47.91
C THR A 30 5.64 -32.82 46.94
N ILE A 31 6.53 -33.76 46.61
CA ILE A 31 7.61 -33.54 45.63
C ILE A 31 7.02 -33.25 44.25
N LEU A 32 6.02 -34.03 43.80
CA LEU A 32 5.35 -33.82 42.52
C LEU A 32 4.68 -32.44 42.46
N ALA A 33 4.00 -32.01 43.52
CA ALA A 33 3.34 -30.71 43.58
C ALA A 33 4.34 -29.55 43.45
N ILE A 34 5.51 -29.66 44.10
CA ILE A 34 6.59 -28.67 43.99
C ILE A 34 7.13 -28.61 42.56
N ILE A 35 7.38 -29.77 41.92
CA ILE A 35 7.86 -29.84 40.54
C ILE A 35 6.83 -29.24 39.58
N VAL A 36 5.55 -29.56 39.72
CA VAL A 36 4.48 -29.02 38.89
C VAL A 36 4.39 -27.50 39.07
N ALA A 37 4.47 -26.98 40.30
CA ALA A 37 4.45 -25.55 40.56
C ALA A 37 5.60 -24.80 39.86
N LEU A 38 6.84 -25.30 39.97
CA LEU A 38 8.00 -24.72 39.29
C LEU A 38 7.87 -24.80 37.75
N SER A 39 7.38 -25.92 37.22
CA SER A 39 7.18 -26.10 35.78
C SER A 39 6.03 -25.25 35.23
N ALA A 40 4.99 -24.98 36.02
CA ALA A 40 3.84 -24.19 35.59
C ALA A 40 4.24 -22.73 35.30
N ASP A 41 5.13 -22.14 36.10
CA ASP A 41 5.59 -20.77 35.88
C ASP A 41 6.48 -20.66 34.65
N THR A 42 7.39 -21.63 34.42
CA THR A 42 8.18 -21.67 33.17
C THR A 42 7.28 -21.85 31.95
N PHE A 43 6.27 -22.71 32.02
CA PHE A 43 5.29 -22.90 30.95
C PHE A 43 4.49 -21.63 30.65
N ARG A 44 4.08 -20.87 31.69
CA ARG A 44 3.39 -19.58 31.51
C ARG A 44 4.26 -18.58 30.76
N VAL A 45 5.54 -18.48 31.11
CA VAL A 45 6.49 -17.59 30.41
C VAL A 45 6.63 -18.00 28.95
N VAL A 46 6.80 -19.30 28.68
CA VAL A 46 6.91 -19.83 27.32
C VAL A 46 5.65 -19.53 26.50
N LEU A 47 4.46 -19.73 27.07
CA LEU A 47 3.20 -19.41 26.40
C LEU A 47 3.05 -17.91 26.14
N LYS A 48 3.41 -17.06 27.09
CA LYS A 48 3.35 -15.59 26.93
C LYS A 48 4.28 -15.15 25.80
N GLN A 49 5.53 -15.63 25.81
CA GLN A 49 6.51 -15.31 24.78
C GLN A 49 6.06 -15.82 23.41
N ALA A 50 5.58 -17.07 23.31
CA ALA A 50 5.05 -17.61 22.07
C ALA A 50 3.89 -16.78 21.51
N GLY A 51 2.97 -16.31 22.37
CA GLY A 51 1.87 -15.43 21.98
C GLY A 51 2.34 -14.05 21.49
N GLN A 52 3.37 -13.48 22.14
CA GLN A 52 3.97 -12.22 21.70
C GLN A 52 4.66 -12.36 20.34
N GLU A 53 5.48 -13.40 20.16
CA GLU A 53 6.15 -13.67 18.90
C GLU A 53 5.15 -13.92 17.77
N ALA A 54 4.09 -14.69 18.02
CA ALA A 54 3.03 -14.89 17.03
C ALA A 54 2.36 -13.55 16.62
N GLY A 55 2.09 -12.66 17.58
CA GLY A 55 1.53 -11.34 17.31
C GLY A 55 2.47 -10.42 16.52
N ILE A 56 3.77 -10.47 16.81
CA ILE A 56 4.80 -9.73 16.06
C ILE A 56 4.87 -10.25 14.61
N VAL A 57 4.92 -11.57 14.42
CA VAL A 57 4.97 -12.20 13.10
C VAL A 57 3.72 -11.86 12.28
N SER A 58 2.53 -11.95 12.87
CA SER A 58 1.28 -11.55 12.19
C SER A 58 1.37 -10.10 11.72
N THR A 59 1.78 -9.19 12.61
CA THR A 59 1.93 -7.77 12.27
C THR A 59 2.93 -7.55 11.14
N GLN A 60 4.02 -8.31 11.12
CA GLN A 60 5.04 -8.19 10.07
C GLN A 60 4.54 -8.67 8.70
N ILE A 61 3.71 -9.73 8.66
CA ILE A 61 3.10 -10.24 7.41
C ILE A 61 2.11 -9.21 6.85
N ASP A 62 1.20 -8.71 7.69
CA ASP A 62 0.20 -7.71 7.26
C ASP A 62 0.90 -6.44 6.75
N ASN A 63 1.92 -5.98 7.47
CA ASN A 63 2.71 -4.84 7.07
C ASN A 63 3.44 -5.07 5.74
N LEU A 64 3.96 -6.28 5.47
CA LEU A 64 4.65 -6.57 4.21
C LEU A 64 3.71 -6.44 3.01
N ILE A 65 2.48 -6.95 3.12
CA ILE A 65 1.47 -6.84 2.05
C ILE A 65 1.14 -5.36 1.80
N GLY A 66 0.92 -4.60 2.88
CA GLY A 66 0.64 -3.18 2.81
C GLY A 66 1.76 -2.37 2.15
N LEU A 67 3.03 -2.69 2.48
CA LEU A 67 4.20 -2.00 1.93
C LEU A 67 4.35 -2.32 0.44
N ASN A 68 4.09 -3.56 0.03
CA ASN A 68 4.16 -3.94 -1.38
C ASN A 68 3.07 -3.24 -2.20
N MET A 69 1.87 -3.06 -1.65
CA MET A 69 0.81 -2.32 -2.32
C MET A 69 1.17 -0.85 -2.53
N LEU A 70 1.68 -0.20 -1.48
CA LEU A 70 2.16 1.18 -1.57
C LEU A 70 3.35 1.30 -2.54
N SER A 71 4.26 0.33 -2.52
CA SER A 71 5.42 0.31 -3.41
C SER A 71 4.99 0.18 -4.87
N ASP A 72 4.08 -0.73 -5.19
CA ASP A 72 3.56 -0.92 -6.55
C ASP A 72 2.86 0.34 -7.07
N ASP A 73 2.06 1.00 -6.23
CA ASP A 73 1.39 2.25 -6.61
C ASP A 73 2.38 3.39 -6.87
N ILE A 74 3.42 3.55 -6.04
CA ILE A 74 4.45 4.58 -6.21
C ILE A 74 5.30 4.29 -7.46
N GLU A 75 5.67 3.05 -7.69
CA GLU A 75 6.45 2.65 -8.87
C GLU A 75 5.71 2.92 -10.18
N HIS A 76 4.38 2.76 -10.19
CA HIS A 76 3.53 2.99 -11.36
C HIS A 76 2.82 4.35 -11.35
N ALA A 77 3.25 5.27 -10.50
CA ALA A 77 2.76 6.64 -10.50
C ALA A 77 3.04 7.31 -11.85
N GLY A 78 2.06 8.01 -12.41
CA GLY A 78 2.19 8.64 -13.72
C GLY A 78 1.90 7.74 -14.91
N TYR A 79 1.76 6.42 -14.72
CA TYR A 79 1.47 5.49 -15.81
C TYR A 79 0.14 5.82 -16.51
N GLY A 80 0.22 6.05 -17.82
CA GLY A 80 -0.92 6.45 -18.65
C GLY A 80 -1.50 7.84 -18.33
N LEU A 81 -0.75 8.71 -17.64
CA LEU A 81 -1.17 10.11 -17.48
C LEU A 81 -0.80 10.96 -18.70
N PRO A 82 -1.68 11.87 -19.13
CA PRO A 82 -1.36 12.85 -20.16
C PRO A 82 -0.50 14.00 -19.60
N GLU A 83 0.26 14.64 -20.47
CA GLU A 83 1.06 15.84 -20.20
C GLU A 83 0.44 17.12 -20.82
N SER A 84 -0.47 16.94 -21.77
CA SER A 84 -1.30 17.98 -22.37
C SER A 84 -2.63 17.39 -22.83
N PHE A 85 -3.56 18.27 -23.18
CA PHE A 85 -4.83 17.89 -23.79
C PHE A 85 -4.88 18.45 -25.21
N LYS A 86 -5.38 17.65 -26.18
CA LYS A 86 -5.57 18.06 -27.58
C LYS A 86 -6.44 19.31 -27.69
N SER A 87 -7.46 19.39 -26.85
CA SER A 87 -8.31 20.56 -26.62
C SER A 87 -8.59 20.70 -25.13
N ALA A 88 -9.01 21.89 -24.68
CA ALA A 88 -9.33 22.10 -23.28
C ALA A 88 -10.50 21.19 -22.84
N ILE A 89 -10.33 20.52 -21.71
CA ILE A 89 -11.37 19.67 -21.10
C ILE A 89 -11.73 20.16 -19.70
N SER A 90 -12.91 19.74 -19.24
CA SER A 90 -13.30 19.81 -17.84
C SER A 90 -13.57 18.40 -17.34
N TYR A 91 -13.09 18.10 -16.15
CA TYR A 91 -13.29 16.81 -15.48
C TYR A 91 -13.48 17.04 -13.99
N SER A 92 -13.83 15.99 -13.26
CA SER A 92 -13.99 16.06 -11.81
C SER A 92 -13.23 14.93 -11.12
N GLU A 93 -12.79 15.17 -9.88
CA GLU A 93 -12.11 14.17 -9.05
C GLU A 93 -12.93 13.92 -7.78
N ALA A 94 -12.27 13.81 -6.63
CA ALA A 94 -12.89 13.62 -5.34
C ALA A 94 -13.82 14.79 -4.99
N THR A 95 -14.98 14.46 -4.41
CA THR A 95 -16.00 15.44 -4.03
C THR A 95 -15.87 15.94 -2.59
N THR A 96 -15.20 15.18 -1.72
CA THR A 96 -15.16 15.45 -0.28
C THR A 96 -13.73 15.65 0.24
N SER A 97 -13.59 16.56 1.20
CA SER A 97 -12.36 16.75 1.97
C SER A 97 -12.06 15.50 2.83
N PRO A 98 -10.78 15.14 3.05
CA PRO A 98 -9.56 15.85 2.62
C PRO A 98 -9.19 15.64 1.14
N ALA A 99 -9.68 14.58 0.49
CA ALA A 99 -9.27 14.22 -0.86
C ALA A 99 -9.50 15.33 -1.90
N SER A 100 -10.62 16.07 -1.82
CA SER A 100 -10.93 17.15 -2.76
C SER A 100 -9.90 18.30 -2.76
N THR A 101 -9.16 18.49 -1.67
CA THR A 101 -8.12 19.53 -1.54
C THR A 101 -6.95 19.30 -2.50
N TYR A 102 -6.71 18.05 -2.87
CA TYR A 102 -5.57 17.67 -3.71
C TYR A 102 -5.93 17.43 -5.17
N ASN A 103 -7.15 17.82 -5.60
CA ASN A 103 -7.59 17.67 -6.98
C ASN A 103 -6.73 18.51 -7.95
N SER A 104 -6.43 17.94 -9.12
CA SER A 104 -5.98 18.65 -10.33
C SER A 104 -7.16 19.18 -11.17
N ALA A 105 -8.36 18.62 -11.00
CA ALA A 105 -9.62 19.15 -11.52
C ALA A 105 -9.81 20.65 -11.16
N PRO A 106 -10.55 21.44 -11.97
CA PRO A 106 -11.43 20.97 -13.06
C PRO A 106 -10.74 20.77 -14.41
N SER A 107 -9.59 21.40 -14.68
CA SER A 107 -9.04 21.45 -16.04
C SER A 107 -7.51 21.39 -16.11
N ASN A 108 -6.81 21.16 -15.00
CA ASN A 108 -5.36 21.05 -15.05
C ASN A 108 -4.92 19.67 -15.51
N VAL A 109 -3.75 19.60 -16.14
CA VAL A 109 -3.07 18.33 -16.41
C VAL A 109 -2.78 17.64 -15.07
N PRO A 110 -3.15 16.36 -14.89
CA PRO A 110 -3.02 15.68 -13.60
C PRO A 110 -1.56 15.48 -13.20
N LYS A 111 -1.25 15.82 -11.95
CA LYS A 111 0.06 15.54 -11.34
C LYS A 111 0.12 14.08 -10.89
N ALA A 112 1.18 13.35 -11.26
CA ALA A 112 1.40 11.97 -10.82
C ALA A 112 1.35 11.83 -9.29
N PHE A 113 1.93 12.81 -8.59
CA PHE A 113 1.86 12.94 -7.14
C PHE A 113 1.22 14.26 -6.73
N ALA A 114 0.49 14.25 -5.62
CA ALA A 114 0.25 15.43 -4.80
C ALA A 114 0.48 15.07 -3.34
N VAL A 115 0.91 16.03 -2.53
CA VAL A 115 1.24 15.80 -1.13
C VAL A 115 0.63 16.90 -0.25
N GLY A 116 0.18 16.52 0.93
CA GLY A 116 -0.12 17.44 2.02
C GLY A 116 0.85 17.24 3.16
N ASN A 117 1.88 18.08 3.22
CA ASN A 117 2.92 18.02 4.24
C ASN A 117 2.37 18.37 5.63
N ASN A 118 2.50 17.45 6.60
CA ASN A 118 2.02 17.56 7.97
C ASN A 118 0.51 17.91 8.12
N THR A 119 -0.31 17.53 7.13
CA THR A 119 -1.75 17.88 7.11
C THR A 119 -2.68 16.81 7.67
N GLY A 120 -2.16 15.59 7.85
CA GLY A 120 -2.88 14.41 8.30
C GLY A 120 -2.90 14.25 9.82
N TYR A 121 -3.40 13.10 10.26
CA TYR A 121 -3.46 12.73 11.66
C TYR A 121 -2.06 12.80 12.32
N ASN A 122 -1.96 13.36 13.53
CA ASN A 122 -0.68 13.56 14.26
C ASN A 122 0.41 14.33 13.51
N GLY A 123 0.08 15.13 12.49
CA GLY A 123 1.10 15.78 11.66
C GLY A 123 1.70 14.85 10.61
N SER A 124 1.04 13.74 10.29
CA SER A 124 1.44 12.90 9.17
C SER A 124 1.14 13.54 7.82
N ASP A 125 1.76 13.01 6.79
CA ASP A 125 1.53 13.42 5.42
C ASP A 125 0.28 12.78 4.81
N TYR A 126 -0.21 13.44 3.78
CA TYR A 126 -1.25 12.94 2.88
C TYR A 126 -0.65 12.74 1.50
N LEU A 127 -0.58 11.51 1.00
CA LEU A 127 0.02 11.20 -0.30
C LEU A 127 -1.06 10.84 -1.31
N VAL A 128 -1.09 11.54 -2.43
CA VAL A 128 -1.97 11.24 -3.57
C VAL A 128 -1.14 10.71 -4.72
N ILE A 129 -1.59 9.61 -5.29
CA ILE A 129 -0.98 8.95 -6.44
C ILE A 129 -2.01 8.83 -7.56
N ARG A 130 -1.63 9.27 -8.77
CA ARG A 130 -2.46 9.19 -9.97
C ARG A 130 -1.81 8.31 -11.02
N SER A 131 -2.62 7.43 -11.59
CA SER A 131 -2.21 6.50 -12.63
C SER A 131 -3.46 5.88 -13.26
N THR A 132 -3.41 5.50 -14.53
CA THR A 132 -4.51 4.72 -15.12
C THR A 132 -4.66 3.36 -14.46
N MET A 133 -3.57 2.74 -13.98
CA MET A 133 -3.59 1.38 -13.44
C MET A 133 -3.89 1.23 -11.95
N ILE A 134 -3.90 2.32 -11.18
CA ILE A 134 -4.14 2.29 -9.71
C ILE A 134 -5.61 2.00 -9.32
N GLY A 135 -6.48 1.86 -10.31
CA GLY A 135 -7.88 1.48 -10.12
C GLY A 135 -8.05 0.06 -9.58
N THR A 136 -9.27 -0.29 -9.21
CA THR A 136 -9.61 -1.60 -8.63
C THR A 136 -10.32 -2.54 -9.63
N ASN A 137 -10.44 -2.13 -10.90
CA ASN A 137 -11.18 -2.86 -11.92
C ASN A 137 -10.24 -3.53 -12.94
N ASN A 138 -10.71 -4.55 -13.65
CA ASN A 138 -9.86 -5.28 -14.60
C ASN A 138 -9.50 -4.49 -15.88
N ALA A 139 -10.17 -3.37 -16.18
CA ALA A 139 -9.83 -2.57 -17.35
C ALA A 139 -8.58 -1.71 -17.08
N CYS A 140 -8.39 -1.24 -15.84
CA CYS A 140 -7.31 -0.34 -15.48
C CYS A 140 -5.90 -0.95 -15.64
N THR A 141 -5.78 -2.28 -15.57
CA THR A 141 -4.52 -3.00 -15.74
C THR A 141 -4.16 -3.26 -17.21
N LYS A 142 -5.00 -2.84 -18.14
CA LYS A 142 -4.91 -3.20 -19.57
C LYS A 142 -4.67 -1.98 -20.44
N TRP A 143 -3.84 -2.19 -21.44
CA TRP A 143 -3.54 -1.18 -22.46
C TRP A 143 -3.39 -1.85 -23.82
N THR A 144 -3.56 -1.07 -24.88
CA THR A 144 -3.23 -1.48 -26.25
C THR A 144 -2.83 -0.25 -27.06
N TYR A 145 -2.61 -0.41 -28.36
CA TYR A 145 -2.36 0.70 -29.27
C TYR A 145 -3.14 0.53 -30.57
N ILE A 146 -3.31 1.64 -31.27
CA ILE A 146 -3.90 1.71 -32.60
C ILE A 146 -2.96 2.49 -33.51
N THR A 147 -2.86 2.08 -34.77
CA THR A 147 -2.02 2.74 -35.79
C THR A 147 -2.89 3.10 -36.99
N ASN A 148 -2.42 4.06 -37.78
CA ASN A 148 -3.06 4.39 -39.05
C ASN A 148 -2.75 3.31 -40.12
N GLU A 149 -3.48 2.20 -40.06
CA GLU A 149 -3.57 1.21 -41.14
C GLU A 149 -4.87 1.43 -41.93
N GLN A 150 -5.00 0.86 -43.14
CA GLN A 150 -6.16 1.04 -44.05
C GLN A 150 -7.54 0.82 -43.37
N LYS A 151 -7.56 0.12 -42.24
CA LYS A 151 -8.68 0.03 -41.31
C LYS A 151 -8.13 0.09 -39.87
N PRO A 152 -8.12 1.26 -39.19
CA PRO A 152 -7.51 1.38 -37.88
C PRO A 152 -8.33 0.57 -36.87
N VAL A 153 -7.73 -0.52 -36.39
CA VAL A 153 -8.30 -1.41 -35.37
C VAL A 153 -7.30 -1.51 -34.22
N PRO A 154 -7.75 -1.47 -32.95
CA PRO A 154 -6.84 -1.66 -31.83
C PRO A 154 -6.12 -3.01 -31.90
N LYS A 155 -4.84 -3.02 -31.51
CA LYS A 155 -4.06 -4.25 -31.45
C LYS A 155 -4.66 -5.22 -30.41
N SER A 156 -4.79 -6.49 -30.79
CA SER A 156 -5.03 -7.58 -29.82
C SER A 156 -3.70 -8.27 -29.47
N TRP A 157 -3.51 -8.53 -28.18
CA TRP A 157 -2.42 -9.32 -27.62
C TRP A 157 -2.67 -10.83 -27.72
N GLY A 158 -3.91 -11.25 -27.96
CA GLY A 158 -4.31 -12.65 -28.06
C GLY A 158 -4.48 -13.35 -26.71
N ALA A 159 -4.71 -12.58 -25.64
CA ALA A 159 -4.84 -13.12 -24.28
C ALA A 159 -5.85 -12.31 -23.45
N THR A 160 -6.85 -12.98 -22.87
CA THR A 160 -7.97 -12.35 -22.14
C THR A 160 -7.54 -11.51 -20.93
N ASN A 161 -6.41 -11.83 -20.31
CA ASN A 161 -5.85 -11.05 -19.19
C ASN A 161 -5.10 -9.79 -19.64
N LYS A 162 -4.82 -9.64 -20.94
CA LYS A 162 -4.13 -8.46 -21.52
C LYS A 162 -5.04 -7.62 -22.40
N ASP A 163 -5.99 -8.26 -23.09
CA ASP A 163 -6.89 -7.58 -24.02
C ASP A 163 -8.02 -6.85 -23.30
N LEU A 164 -8.25 -5.60 -23.69
CA LEU A 164 -9.42 -4.83 -23.27
C LEU A 164 -10.70 -5.48 -23.81
N ASN A 165 -11.76 -5.43 -23.01
CA ASN A 165 -13.08 -5.95 -23.42
C ASN A 165 -13.88 -4.84 -24.11
N ASN A 166 -14.70 -5.22 -25.09
CA ASN A 166 -15.63 -4.27 -25.72
C ASN A 166 -16.51 -3.62 -24.64
N GLY A 167 -16.70 -2.31 -24.74
CA GLY A 167 -17.43 -1.51 -23.76
C GLY A 167 -16.58 -0.95 -22.61
N ASN A 168 -15.34 -1.42 -22.40
CA ASN A 168 -14.45 -0.81 -21.41
C ASN A 168 -14.24 0.68 -21.70
N ARG A 169 -14.22 1.49 -20.65
CA ARG A 169 -14.02 2.93 -20.76
C ARG A 169 -12.54 3.22 -20.79
N VAL A 170 -12.12 3.78 -21.91
CA VAL A 170 -10.71 3.98 -22.24
C VAL A 170 -10.43 5.44 -22.50
N ILE A 171 -9.20 5.84 -22.20
CA ILE A 171 -8.62 7.07 -22.70
C ILE A 171 -7.61 6.75 -23.80
N VAL A 172 -7.32 7.74 -24.63
CA VAL A 172 -6.38 7.60 -25.73
C VAL A 172 -5.34 8.69 -25.64
N ILE A 173 -4.08 8.28 -25.65
CA ILE A 173 -2.91 9.16 -25.58
C ILE A 173 -2.18 9.10 -26.91
N LYS A 174 -1.97 10.26 -27.52
CA LYS A 174 -0.99 10.43 -28.58
C LYS A 174 0.37 10.62 -27.92
N PRO A 175 1.30 9.66 -28.06
CA PRO A 175 2.62 9.77 -27.48
C PRO A 175 3.38 10.95 -28.10
N ALA A 176 4.30 11.51 -27.32
CA ALA A 176 5.24 12.51 -27.80
C ALA A 176 6.04 11.96 -29.00
N LYS A 177 6.16 12.75 -30.07
CA LYS A 177 6.96 12.39 -31.26
C LYS A 177 8.47 12.52 -31.02
N ASP A 178 8.86 13.33 -30.04
CA ASP A 178 10.24 13.66 -29.69
C ASP A 178 10.28 14.18 -28.23
N ILE A 179 11.49 14.47 -27.73
CA ILE A 179 11.72 14.96 -26.36
C ILE A 179 11.13 16.37 -26.08
N TYR A 180 10.70 17.09 -27.11
CA TYR A 180 10.08 18.41 -27.00
C TYR A 180 8.55 18.35 -27.04
N SER A 181 8.01 17.20 -27.41
CA SER A 181 6.58 16.96 -27.53
C SER A 181 6.05 16.33 -26.25
N LYS A 182 4.74 16.46 -26.04
CA LYS A 182 4.06 15.97 -24.85
C LYS A 182 3.18 14.78 -25.20
N ASN A 183 3.00 13.88 -24.23
CA ASN A 183 1.94 12.89 -24.29
C ASN A 183 0.60 13.61 -24.22
N GLU A 184 -0.14 13.62 -25.32
CA GLU A 184 -1.36 14.39 -25.47
C GLU A 184 -2.59 13.50 -25.31
N LEU A 185 -3.51 13.87 -24.41
CA LEU A 185 -4.83 13.24 -24.31
C LEU A 185 -5.66 13.60 -25.54
N ILE A 186 -6.15 12.58 -26.25
CA ILE A 186 -7.08 12.76 -27.34
C ILE A 186 -8.46 13.11 -26.78
N VAL A 187 -9.08 14.10 -27.41
CA VAL A 187 -10.41 14.60 -27.13
C VAL A 187 -11.16 14.65 -28.45
N ASP A 188 -12.43 14.26 -28.44
CA ASP A 188 -13.31 14.34 -29.60
C ASP A 188 -13.83 15.77 -29.85
N SER A 189 -14.61 15.94 -30.91
CA SER A 189 -15.18 17.25 -31.27
C SER A 189 -16.15 17.82 -30.24
N ASP A 190 -16.77 16.95 -29.43
CA ASP A 190 -17.76 17.30 -28.42
C ASP A 190 -17.13 17.59 -27.05
N GLY A 191 -15.82 17.42 -26.92
CA GLY A 191 -15.06 17.65 -25.70
C GLY A 191 -14.95 16.43 -24.77
N ASN A 192 -15.35 15.23 -25.23
CA ASN A 192 -15.20 14.01 -24.46
C ASN A 192 -13.75 13.53 -24.53
N PHE A 193 -13.19 13.21 -23.37
CA PHE A 193 -11.82 12.71 -23.21
C PHE A 193 -11.73 11.19 -23.11
N PHE A 194 -12.84 10.49 -23.27
CA PHE A 194 -12.91 9.03 -23.18
C PHE A 194 -13.85 8.45 -24.23
N THR A 195 -13.70 7.16 -24.49
CA THR A 195 -14.63 6.42 -25.35
C THR A 195 -14.84 4.98 -24.86
N SER A 196 -15.76 4.27 -25.50
CA SER A 196 -15.95 2.83 -25.28
C SER A 196 -15.03 2.03 -26.19
N PHE A 197 -14.27 1.11 -25.60
CA PHE A 197 -13.40 0.22 -26.34
C PHE A 197 -14.19 -0.66 -27.30
N SER A 198 -13.66 -0.80 -28.52
CA SER A 198 -14.19 -1.69 -29.55
C SER A 198 -13.03 -2.29 -30.33
N SER A 199 -12.94 -3.61 -30.28
CA SER A 199 -11.91 -4.41 -30.96
C SER A 199 -12.09 -4.48 -32.48
N THR A 200 -13.18 -3.96 -33.05
CA THR A 200 -13.48 -4.08 -34.49
C THR A 200 -13.78 -2.77 -35.19
N ALA A 201 -14.20 -1.75 -34.44
CA ALA A 201 -14.59 -0.44 -34.97
C ALA A 201 -14.33 0.64 -33.92
N PHE A 202 -13.18 1.30 -33.99
CA PHE A 202 -12.80 2.34 -33.04
C PHE A 202 -13.18 3.72 -33.59
N PRO A 203 -13.63 4.68 -32.75
CA PRO A 203 -14.07 5.98 -33.24
C PRO A 203 -12.97 6.76 -33.96
N ALA A 204 -13.36 7.49 -35.01
CA ALA A 204 -12.41 8.23 -35.85
C ALA A 204 -11.62 9.28 -35.05
N ASP A 205 -12.29 10.06 -34.18
CA ASP A 205 -11.62 11.09 -33.37
C ASP A 205 -10.54 10.54 -32.43
N PHE A 206 -10.72 9.29 -31.99
CA PHE A 206 -9.81 8.55 -31.12
C PHE A 206 -8.85 7.65 -31.90
N SER A 207 -8.82 7.76 -33.23
CA SER A 207 -7.94 7.00 -34.12
C SER A 207 -6.89 7.90 -34.80
N PRO A 208 -5.68 7.39 -35.06
CA PRO A 208 -4.66 8.09 -35.84
C PRO A 208 -5.18 8.56 -37.20
N GLN A 209 -4.93 9.82 -37.56
CA GLN A 209 -5.43 10.42 -38.80
C GLN A 209 -4.35 10.51 -39.88
N ASN A 210 -3.08 10.58 -39.48
CA ASN A 210 -1.95 10.64 -40.41
C ASN A 210 -1.20 9.30 -40.48
N PRO A 211 -0.66 8.91 -41.65
CA PRO A 211 0.25 7.79 -41.75
C PRO A 211 1.43 7.97 -40.79
N SER A 212 1.84 6.91 -40.10
CA SER A 212 2.88 6.88 -39.05
C SER A 212 2.46 7.36 -37.65
N GLU A 213 1.23 7.85 -37.46
CA GLU A 213 0.71 8.09 -36.12
C GLU A 213 0.32 6.77 -35.43
N LYS A 214 0.66 6.68 -34.14
CA LYS A 214 0.28 5.60 -33.24
C LYS A 214 -0.32 6.22 -31.99
N TYR A 215 -1.50 5.79 -31.58
CA TYR A 215 -2.08 6.20 -30.30
C TYR A 215 -2.08 5.01 -29.33
N ILE A 216 -1.90 5.29 -28.05
CA ILE A 216 -1.94 4.31 -26.98
C ILE A 216 -3.31 4.42 -26.29
N ILE A 217 -3.95 3.28 -26.07
CA ILE A 217 -5.27 3.17 -25.46
C ILE A 217 -5.07 2.57 -24.07
N TYR A 218 -5.49 3.27 -23.03
CA TYR A 218 -5.46 2.79 -21.65
C TYR A 218 -6.88 2.56 -21.16
N GLY A 219 -7.13 1.40 -20.55
CA GLY A 219 -8.37 1.18 -19.79
C GLY A 219 -8.33 1.98 -18.50
N VAL A 220 -9.49 2.51 -18.11
CA VAL A 220 -9.63 3.27 -16.85
C VAL A 220 -10.74 2.67 -16.00
N ASP A 221 -11.90 2.40 -16.60
CA ASP A 221 -13.02 1.73 -15.93
C ASP A 221 -13.65 0.65 -16.82
N ALA A 222 -14.30 -0.32 -16.20
CA ALA A 222 -14.94 -1.39 -16.94
C ALA A 222 -16.22 -0.93 -17.65
N ASN A 223 -17.02 -0.05 -17.02
CA ASN A 223 -18.39 0.23 -17.48
C ASN A 223 -18.87 1.67 -17.24
N THR A 224 -18.25 2.40 -16.32
CA THR A 224 -18.70 3.72 -15.87
C THR A 224 -18.06 4.80 -16.71
N ASP A 225 -18.86 5.69 -17.28
CA ASP A 225 -18.37 6.89 -17.97
C ASP A 225 -17.38 7.65 -17.10
N LEU A 226 -16.27 8.07 -17.70
CA LEU A 226 -15.13 8.53 -16.93
C LEU A 226 -15.37 9.93 -16.40
N ARG A 227 -15.19 10.09 -15.10
CA ARG A 227 -15.25 11.38 -14.42
C ARG A 227 -13.91 12.11 -14.49
N MET A 228 -12.83 11.37 -14.59
CA MET A 228 -11.46 11.83 -14.77
C MET A 228 -10.69 10.87 -15.69
N PRO A 229 -9.70 11.34 -16.46
CA PRO A 229 -8.98 10.52 -17.45
C PRO A 229 -7.95 9.55 -16.82
N PHE A 230 -8.00 9.31 -15.51
CA PHE A 230 -7.06 8.48 -14.77
C PHE A 230 -7.75 7.85 -13.57
N ASN A 231 -7.08 6.94 -12.87
CA ASN A 231 -7.48 6.51 -11.53
C ASN A 231 -6.57 7.18 -10.49
N ARG A 232 -7.07 7.28 -9.25
CA ARG A 232 -6.39 7.95 -8.14
C ARG A 232 -6.52 7.14 -6.88
N ALA A 233 -5.42 7.01 -6.14
CA ALA A 233 -5.41 6.51 -4.78
C ALA A 233 -4.71 7.48 -3.82
N ASP A 234 -5.27 7.60 -2.63
CA ASP A 234 -4.80 8.47 -1.57
C ASP A 234 -4.37 7.62 -0.37
N TYR A 235 -3.18 7.90 0.16
CA TYR A 235 -2.59 7.26 1.32
C TYR A 235 -2.49 8.25 2.46
N TYR A 236 -3.15 7.93 3.58
CA TYR A 236 -3.13 8.78 4.76
C TYR A 236 -3.57 8.01 6.00
N ILE A 237 -3.15 8.52 7.16
CA ILE A 237 -3.55 7.97 8.45
C ILE A 237 -4.88 8.58 8.86
N ASN A 238 -5.81 7.71 9.26
CA ASN A 238 -7.05 8.12 9.90
C ASN A 238 -7.31 7.23 11.12
N ARG A 239 -7.94 7.80 12.15
CA ARG A 239 -8.37 7.05 13.32
C ARG A 239 -9.89 6.89 13.29
N PRO A 240 -10.42 5.70 13.00
CA PRO A 240 -11.86 5.50 13.01
C PRO A 240 -12.42 5.59 14.44
N THR A 241 -13.67 6.04 14.58
CA THR A 241 -14.35 6.19 15.88
C THR A 241 -14.65 4.84 16.53
N SER A 242 -14.79 3.78 15.74
CA SER A 242 -14.96 2.40 16.15
C SER A 242 -14.15 1.46 15.23
N GLY A 243 -13.89 0.23 15.68
CA GLY A 243 -13.15 -0.76 14.87
C GLY A 243 -11.63 -0.59 14.88
N MET A 244 -11.09 0.28 15.75
CA MET A 244 -9.64 0.36 15.98
C MET A 244 -9.18 -0.91 16.72
N PRO A 245 -8.16 -1.66 16.24
CA PRO A 245 -7.70 -2.87 16.90
C PRO A 245 -7.27 -2.62 18.35
N SER A 246 -7.74 -3.46 19.29
CA SER A 246 -7.49 -3.30 20.72
C SER A 246 -6.00 -3.40 21.12
N ARG A 247 -5.18 -3.97 20.22
CA ARG A 247 -3.73 -4.07 20.40
C ARG A 247 -2.99 -2.77 20.19
N CYS A 248 -3.58 -1.82 19.47
CA CYS A 248 -2.88 -0.61 19.09
C CYS A 248 -2.75 0.34 20.28
N ALA A 249 -1.62 1.03 20.34
CA ALA A 249 -1.38 2.07 21.30
C ALA A 249 -2.44 3.18 21.20
N PRO A 250 -2.71 3.90 22.30
CA PRO A 250 -3.53 5.10 22.25
C PRO A 250 -3.00 6.09 21.21
N ASN A 251 -3.90 6.85 20.58
CA ASN A 251 -3.55 7.89 19.61
C ASN A 251 -2.72 7.44 18.39
N THR A 252 -2.77 6.16 18.02
CA THR A 252 -2.36 5.69 16.69
C THR A 252 -3.57 5.61 15.76
N GLY A 253 -3.35 5.62 14.45
CA GLY A 253 -4.38 5.42 13.44
C GLY A 253 -4.17 4.14 12.63
N ILE A 254 -4.94 4.07 11.54
CA ILE A 254 -4.81 3.09 10.47
C ILE A 254 -4.38 3.86 9.23
N LEU A 255 -3.35 3.38 8.53
CA LEU A 255 -2.99 3.89 7.21
C LEU A 255 -3.96 3.28 6.19
N TYR A 256 -4.73 4.14 5.53
CA TYR A 256 -5.67 3.76 4.49
C TYR A 256 -5.08 4.01 3.11
N LYS A 257 -5.37 3.11 2.16
CA LYS A 257 -5.38 3.39 0.73
C LYS A 257 -6.83 3.68 0.36
N THR A 258 -7.08 4.82 -0.25
CA THR A 258 -8.42 5.24 -0.65
C THR A 258 -8.47 5.52 -2.13
N THR A 259 -9.18 4.71 -2.92
CA THR A 259 -9.34 4.95 -4.36
C THR A 259 -10.57 5.81 -4.64
N ILE A 260 -10.45 6.77 -5.56
CA ILE A 260 -11.57 7.64 -5.96
C ILE A 260 -12.39 6.98 -7.08
N ASN A 261 -13.71 6.88 -6.89
CA ASN A 261 -14.64 6.21 -7.79
C ASN A 261 -15.01 7.10 -9.00
N GLN A 262 -14.98 6.52 -10.21
CA GLN A 262 -15.38 7.17 -11.46
C GLN A 262 -16.86 7.59 -11.49
N SER A 263 -17.78 6.89 -10.83
CA SER A 263 -19.23 7.18 -10.96
C SER A 263 -19.66 8.47 -10.24
N GLY A 264 -18.92 8.91 -9.21
CA GLY A 264 -19.40 9.99 -8.33
C GLY A 264 -18.31 10.70 -7.51
N GLY A 265 -17.04 10.31 -7.65
CA GLY A 265 -15.94 10.91 -6.90
C GLY A 265 -15.90 10.55 -5.42
N GLY A 266 -16.66 9.52 -5.01
CA GLY A 266 -16.60 8.96 -3.66
C GLY A 266 -15.35 8.12 -3.43
N SER A 267 -15.04 7.87 -2.16
CA SER A 267 -13.84 7.18 -1.70
C SER A 267 -14.12 5.71 -1.35
N ASN A 268 -13.34 4.78 -1.91
CA ASN A 268 -13.33 3.38 -1.49
C ASN A 268 -12.11 3.14 -0.59
N TYR A 269 -12.35 2.76 0.66
CA TYR A 269 -11.33 2.65 1.69
C TYR A 269 -10.80 1.22 1.79
N LEU A 270 -9.48 1.08 1.80
CA LEU A 270 -8.79 -0.15 2.12
C LEU A 270 -7.85 0.11 3.29
N GLN A 271 -7.95 -0.72 4.33
CA GLN A 271 -7.04 -0.69 5.47
C GLN A 271 -5.75 -1.39 5.04
N VAL A 272 -4.62 -0.70 5.17
CA VAL A 272 -3.31 -1.17 4.70
C VAL A 272 -2.40 -1.51 5.87
N PHE A 273 -2.41 -0.66 6.91
CA PHE A 273 -1.63 -0.87 8.13
C PHE A 273 -2.40 -0.39 9.35
N ASP A 274 -2.33 -1.18 10.41
CA ASP A 274 -2.84 -0.79 11.72
C ASP A 274 -1.75 -0.20 12.61
N CYS A 275 -2.19 0.47 13.67
CA CYS A 275 -1.34 0.97 14.74
C CYS A 275 -0.23 1.92 14.27
N VAL A 276 -0.53 2.73 13.26
CA VAL A 276 0.41 3.68 12.68
C VAL A 276 0.37 4.98 13.48
N ALA A 277 1.50 5.39 14.02
CA ALA A 277 1.62 6.63 14.77
C ALA A 277 1.81 7.84 13.85
N ASP A 278 2.62 7.67 12.79
CA ASP A 278 2.93 8.74 11.85
C ASP A 278 3.41 8.23 10.48
N MET A 279 3.26 9.05 9.44
CA MET A 279 3.80 8.82 8.09
C MET A 279 4.37 10.12 7.51
N GLN A 280 5.60 10.09 6.97
CA GLN A 280 6.22 11.21 6.26
C GLN A 280 6.66 10.79 4.85
N VAL A 281 6.59 11.71 3.88
CA VAL A 281 6.92 11.48 2.47
C VAL A 281 7.92 12.53 1.99
N ILE A 282 9.01 12.07 1.39
CA ILE A 282 10.08 12.92 0.87
C ILE A 282 10.33 12.56 -0.60
N PHE A 283 10.40 13.56 -1.45
CA PHE A 283 10.68 13.44 -2.88
C PHE A 283 12.13 13.81 -3.18
N GLY A 284 12.83 12.91 -3.88
CA GLY A 284 14.12 13.18 -4.50
C GLY A 284 13.92 13.83 -5.86
N LEU A 285 14.49 15.03 -6.02
CA LEU A 285 14.34 15.86 -7.20
C LEU A 285 15.66 15.98 -7.97
N ASP A 286 15.59 15.72 -9.27
CA ASP A 286 16.55 16.08 -10.31
C ASP A 286 16.13 17.45 -10.87
N ASN A 287 16.79 18.52 -10.46
CA ASN A 287 16.41 19.90 -10.79
C ASN A 287 17.04 20.39 -12.10
N ASN A 288 18.15 19.78 -12.51
CA ASN A 288 18.87 20.13 -13.73
C ASN A 288 18.52 19.21 -14.92
N GLU A 289 17.69 18.20 -14.71
CA GLU A 289 17.24 17.20 -15.69
C GLU A 289 18.39 16.36 -16.28
N ASP A 290 19.45 16.12 -15.50
CA ASP A 290 20.63 15.33 -15.94
C ASP A 290 20.53 13.82 -15.61
N GLY A 291 19.45 13.41 -14.95
CA GLY A 291 19.21 12.04 -14.51
C GLY A 291 19.79 11.70 -13.14
N VAL A 292 20.39 12.67 -12.44
CA VAL A 292 20.97 12.54 -11.10
C VAL A 292 20.12 13.29 -10.09
N LEU A 293 20.04 12.74 -8.88
CA LEU A 293 19.29 13.35 -7.79
C LEU A 293 20.08 14.52 -7.19
N ASP A 294 19.48 15.71 -7.17
CA ASP A 294 20.08 16.94 -6.65
C ASP A 294 19.67 17.25 -5.21
N THR A 295 18.36 17.25 -4.95
CA THR A 295 17.77 17.77 -3.70
C THR A 295 16.62 16.91 -3.20
N TYR A 296 16.29 17.04 -1.91
CA TYR A 296 15.13 16.41 -1.30
C TYR A 296 14.11 17.46 -0.84
N SER A 297 12.82 17.20 -1.07
CA SER A 297 11.72 18.07 -0.66
C SER A 297 10.54 17.24 -0.12
N ASP A 298 9.89 17.71 0.93
CA ASP A 298 8.60 17.22 1.42
C ASP A 298 7.42 18.02 0.85
N ASP A 299 7.70 19.05 0.04
CA ASP A 299 6.71 19.85 -0.67
C ASP A 299 7.01 19.89 -2.18
N ILE A 300 6.04 19.45 -2.98
CA ILE A 300 6.05 19.50 -4.45
C ILE A 300 4.84 20.26 -5.00
N THR A 301 4.10 20.98 -4.16
CA THR A 301 2.83 21.65 -4.52
C THR A 301 3.03 22.69 -5.63
N SER A 302 4.16 23.39 -5.64
CA SER A 302 4.53 24.40 -6.64
C SER A 302 4.94 23.83 -8.00
N LEU A 303 5.28 22.54 -8.08
CA LEU A 303 5.70 21.91 -9.33
C LEU A 303 4.50 21.64 -10.24
N SER A 304 4.67 21.91 -11.55
CA SER A 304 3.70 21.52 -12.57
C SER A 304 3.69 20.01 -12.78
N ALA A 305 2.65 19.46 -13.41
CA ALA A 305 2.59 18.02 -13.74
C ALA A 305 3.80 17.56 -14.59
N VAL A 306 4.21 18.38 -15.56
CA VAL A 306 5.39 18.12 -16.40
C VAL A 306 6.67 18.13 -15.56
N ASN A 307 6.82 19.09 -14.64
CA ASN A 307 8.00 19.16 -13.78
C ASN A 307 8.05 18.01 -12.78
N ILE A 308 6.92 17.57 -12.22
CA ILE A 308 6.86 16.39 -11.35
C ILE A 308 7.34 15.17 -12.12
N LYS A 309 6.85 14.97 -13.35
CA LYS A 309 7.28 13.87 -14.20
C LYS A 309 8.79 13.92 -14.42
N LYS A 310 9.31 15.02 -14.96
CA LYS A 310 10.73 15.11 -15.29
C LYS A 310 11.66 15.06 -14.08
N ARG A 311 11.28 15.68 -12.96
CA ARG A 311 12.19 15.96 -11.84
C ARG A 311 12.09 14.96 -10.69
N VAL A 312 10.93 14.33 -10.45
CA VAL A 312 10.81 13.36 -9.34
C VAL A 312 11.42 12.03 -9.74
N LYS A 313 12.57 11.68 -9.15
CA LYS A 313 13.31 10.44 -9.44
C LYS A 313 13.33 9.45 -8.28
N GLU A 314 12.96 9.89 -7.09
CA GLU A 314 12.88 9.05 -5.90
C GLU A 314 11.72 9.51 -5.02
N VAL A 315 11.04 8.55 -4.41
CA VAL A 315 10.03 8.79 -3.37
C VAL A 315 10.42 7.96 -2.16
N ARG A 316 10.57 8.63 -1.03
CA ARG A 316 10.83 8.01 0.27
C ARG A 316 9.61 8.12 1.16
N VAL A 317 9.17 7.00 1.72
CA VAL A 317 8.05 6.98 2.67
C VAL A 317 8.51 6.38 3.98
N TYR A 318 8.32 7.14 5.06
CA TYR A 318 8.64 6.75 6.42
C TYR A 318 7.34 6.47 7.15
N ILE A 319 7.22 5.29 7.74
CA ILE A 319 6.02 4.88 8.47
C ILE A 319 6.44 4.44 9.87
N LEU A 320 5.97 5.14 10.90
CA LEU A 320 6.15 4.74 12.29
C LEU A 320 4.94 3.94 12.77
N THR A 321 5.17 2.71 13.22
CA THR A 321 4.15 1.82 13.79
C THR A 321 4.75 1.07 14.98
N HIS A 322 3.97 0.23 15.66
CA HIS A 322 4.49 -0.73 16.64
C HIS A 322 4.11 -2.16 16.26
N GLU A 323 4.96 -3.11 16.67
CA GLU A 323 4.76 -4.54 16.41
C GLU A 323 4.15 -5.26 17.61
N GLY A 324 3.22 -6.18 17.34
CA GLY A 324 2.58 -7.01 18.36
C GLY A 324 1.67 -6.24 19.32
N ASN A 325 1.42 -6.86 20.48
CA ASN A 325 0.62 -6.30 21.56
C ASN A 325 1.51 -5.55 22.56
N LYS A 326 0.88 -4.75 23.43
CA LYS A 326 1.55 -4.15 24.58
C LYS A 326 2.27 -5.22 25.42
N ASP A 327 3.53 -4.97 25.72
CA ASP A 327 4.37 -5.81 26.56
C ASP A 327 4.84 -5.02 27.80
N ASN A 328 4.23 -5.31 28.94
CA ASN A 328 4.54 -4.61 30.19
C ASN A 328 5.96 -4.89 30.72
N ASP A 329 6.63 -5.94 30.23
CA ASP A 329 8.00 -6.27 30.61
C ASP A 329 9.03 -5.59 29.68
N TYR A 330 8.55 -4.94 28.61
CA TYR A 330 9.37 -4.22 27.64
C TYR A 330 9.41 -2.73 27.95
N THR A 331 10.59 -2.12 27.78
CA THR A 331 10.78 -0.66 27.87
C THR A 331 11.48 -0.17 26.62
N TYR A 332 10.76 0.60 25.80
CA TYR A 332 11.33 1.25 24.62
C TYR A 332 12.32 2.35 25.04
N PRO A 333 13.50 2.44 24.40
CA PRO A 333 14.62 3.21 24.93
C PRO A 333 14.51 4.73 24.79
N SER A 334 13.71 5.25 23.87
CA SER A 334 13.62 6.69 23.56
C SER A 334 12.18 7.18 23.49
N GLY A 335 11.88 8.32 24.13
CA GLY A 335 10.58 8.98 24.06
C GLY A 335 10.34 9.79 22.78
N THR A 336 11.34 9.90 21.93
CA THR A 336 11.28 10.62 20.65
C THR A 336 11.90 9.78 19.54
N ILE A 337 11.29 9.81 18.36
CA ILE A 337 11.77 9.14 17.14
C ILE A 337 11.73 10.15 16.00
N THR A 338 12.85 10.36 15.31
CA THR A 338 12.90 11.20 14.10
C THR A 338 12.29 10.44 12.93
N ILE A 339 11.29 11.04 12.28
CA ILE A 339 10.59 10.47 11.14
C ILE A 339 10.89 11.35 9.93
N GLY A 340 11.71 10.84 9.02
CA GLY A 340 12.23 11.57 7.87
C GLY A 340 13.76 11.60 7.86
N GLU A 341 14.32 12.17 6.80
CA GLU A 341 15.75 12.33 6.55
C GLU A 341 15.99 13.66 5.81
N PHE A 342 17.25 14.08 5.62
CA PHE A 342 17.62 15.26 4.82
C PHE A 342 17.00 16.58 5.31
N ASP A 343 16.87 16.72 6.63
CA ASP A 343 16.20 17.86 7.28
C ASP A 343 14.76 18.06 6.78
N LYS A 344 14.07 16.96 6.49
CA LYS A 344 12.64 16.88 6.14
C LYS A 344 11.94 15.89 7.08
N GLY A 345 10.63 16.04 7.22
CA GLY A 345 9.86 15.32 8.24
C GLY A 345 9.96 16.01 9.62
N HIS A 346 9.84 15.24 10.71
CA HIS A 346 9.85 15.81 12.06
C HIS A 346 10.21 14.80 13.16
N ASP A 347 10.45 15.30 14.38
CA ASP A 347 10.64 14.49 15.58
C ASP A 347 9.30 14.13 16.23
N PHE A 348 8.97 12.84 16.25
CA PHE A 348 7.72 12.35 16.83
C PHE A 348 7.90 12.05 18.32
N ASN A 349 7.21 12.80 19.17
CA ASN A 349 7.27 12.64 20.63
C ASN A 349 6.22 11.63 21.12
N LEU A 350 6.66 10.42 21.47
CA LEU A 350 5.81 9.35 21.98
C LEU A 350 5.16 9.72 23.32
N THR A 351 5.86 10.46 24.17
CA THR A 351 5.36 10.79 25.51
C THR A 351 4.16 11.73 25.45
N SER A 352 4.23 12.79 24.64
CA SER A 352 3.14 13.75 24.49
C SER A 352 2.03 13.25 23.58
N THR A 353 2.35 12.49 22.52
CA THR A 353 1.38 12.11 21.51
C THR A 353 0.65 10.81 21.85
N ILE A 354 1.39 9.76 22.25
CA ILE A 354 0.80 8.46 22.61
C ILE A 354 0.31 8.46 24.07
N GLY A 355 1.01 9.16 24.96
CA GLY A 355 0.66 9.22 26.38
C GLY A 355 1.23 8.05 27.19
N SER A 356 0.65 7.77 28.36
CA SER A 356 1.24 6.81 29.31
C SER A 356 1.31 5.38 28.78
N GLY A 357 2.41 4.67 29.08
CA GLY A 357 2.62 3.29 28.68
C GLY A 357 3.10 3.12 27.24
N TRP A 358 3.47 4.21 26.55
CA TRP A 358 4.09 4.16 25.22
C TRP A 358 5.37 3.30 25.21
N GLN A 359 6.10 3.23 26.33
CA GLN A 359 7.34 2.46 26.49
C GLN A 359 7.11 0.96 26.31
N ASN A 360 5.89 0.48 26.57
CA ASN A 360 5.57 -0.94 26.52
C ASN A 360 5.18 -1.42 25.11
N TYR A 361 5.38 -0.59 24.09
CA TYR A 361 5.16 -0.95 22.69
C TYR A 361 6.49 -1.01 21.94
N LYS A 362 6.64 -2.01 21.07
CA LYS A 362 7.81 -2.18 20.21
C LYS A 362 7.68 -1.31 18.97
N TRP A 363 7.98 -0.02 19.11
CA TRP A 363 7.96 0.94 18.00
C TRP A 363 9.00 0.59 16.94
N LYS A 364 8.64 0.80 15.68
CA LYS A 364 9.51 0.51 14.54
C LYS A 364 9.15 1.41 13.37
N GLN A 365 10.16 2.11 12.89
CA GLN A 365 10.09 2.87 11.65
C GLN A 365 10.39 1.94 10.47
N ARG A 366 9.59 2.06 9.43
CA ARG A 366 9.79 1.42 8.13
C ARG A 366 10.08 2.50 7.11
N ILE A 367 11.07 2.26 6.27
CA ILE A 367 11.52 3.21 5.25
C ILE A 367 11.40 2.51 3.90
N LEU A 368 10.60 3.10 3.02
CA LEU A 368 10.53 2.73 1.61
C LEU A 368 11.33 3.77 0.82
N VAL A 369 12.22 3.32 -0.05
CA VAL A 369 12.95 4.17 -0.99
C VAL A 369 12.70 3.61 -2.38
N LEU A 370 11.91 4.33 -3.17
CA LEU A 370 11.31 3.83 -4.40
C LEU A 370 11.61 4.77 -5.56
N LYS A 371 11.79 4.21 -6.75
CA LYS A 371 11.98 4.97 -7.99
C LYS A 371 10.77 4.76 -8.90
N PRO A 372 9.95 5.79 -9.16
CA PRO A 372 8.87 5.71 -10.13
C PRO A 372 9.39 5.32 -11.52
N LYS A 373 8.71 4.40 -12.20
CA LYS A 373 9.14 3.85 -13.49
C LYS A 373 8.79 4.75 -14.69
N ASP A 374 7.73 5.53 -14.54
CA ASP A 374 7.13 6.34 -15.61
C ASP A 374 7.39 7.85 -15.46
N LEU A 375 8.31 8.25 -14.57
CA LEU A 375 8.70 9.65 -14.30
C LEU A 375 10.13 9.97 -14.74
#